data_AF-A0A840TIN1-F1
#
_entry.id   AF-A0A840TIN1-F1
#
_cell.length_a   1.000
_cell.length_b   1.000
_cell.length_c   1.000
_cell.angle_alpha   90.00
_cell.angle_beta   90.00
_cell.angle_gamma   90.00
#
_symmetry.space_group_name_H-M   'P 1'
#
loop_
_entity.id
_entity.type
_entity.pdbx_description
1 polymer ?
#
loop_
_entity_poly.entity_id
_entity_poly.type
_entity_poly.pdbx_seq_one_letter_code
_entity_poly.pdbx_strand_id
1 'polypeptide(L)'
;MNYWIVKSEPFKYSWEHFVSQKRAVWDGVRNYQARNNLMAMRENDLVLFYHSNEGKEVVGLAKVVREHYPDPTTDDTRWVVVDLEPVERLPKPVGLAQLKADERLRDMALIRQSRLSVLPLRHEEFDLIVGLAHEH
;
A
#
# COMPACT_ATOMS: atom_id res chain seq x y z
N MET A 1 10.40 -10.10 -7.12
CA MET A 1 9.37 -9.68 -6.16
C MET A 1 9.55 -8.20 -5.94
N ASN A 2 8.51 -7.40 -6.12
CA ASN A 2 8.51 -5.98 -5.77
C ASN A 2 7.70 -5.75 -4.49
N TYR A 3 7.90 -4.58 -3.89
CA TYR A 3 7.27 -4.19 -2.63
C TYR A 3 6.60 -2.83 -2.81
N TRP A 4 5.42 -2.69 -2.22
CA TRP A 4 4.57 -1.53 -2.45
C TRP A 4 3.94 -1.02 -1.16
N ILE A 5 3.52 0.24 -1.16
CA ILE A 5 2.56 0.79 -0.21
C ILE A 5 1.32 1.23 -0.99
N VAL A 6 0.15 0.86 -0.46
CA VAL A 6 -1.12 1.49 -0.84
C VAL A 6 -1.68 2.29 0.33
N LYS A 7 -2.17 3.50 0.04
CA LYS A 7 -2.80 4.38 1.03
C LYS A 7 -4.31 4.28 0.93
N SER A 8 -4.96 4.13 2.07
CA SER A 8 -6.42 4.26 2.20
C SER A 8 -6.76 5.14 3.40
N GLU A 9 -7.86 5.87 3.32
CA GLU A 9 -8.42 6.58 4.47
C GLU A 9 -9.31 5.59 5.24
N PRO A 10 -9.04 5.30 6.53
CA PRO A 10 -9.72 4.22 7.24
C PRO A 10 -11.24 4.41 7.34
N PHE A 11 -11.73 5.65 7.41
CA PHE A 11 -13.17 5.92 7.41
C PHE A 11 -13.86 5.60 6.07
N LYS A 12 -13.11 5.57 4.95
CA LYS A 12 -13.63 5.18 3.63
C LYS A 12 -13.46 3.69 3.38
N TYR A 13 -12.26 3.18 3.64
CA TYR A 13 -11.90 1.80 3.34
C TYR A 13 -10.80 1.32 4.31
N SER A 14 -11.23 0.74 5.44
CA SER A 14 -10.32 0.30 6.51
C SER A 14 -9.67 -1.06 6.22
N TRP A 15 -8.67 -1.42 7.03
CA TRP A 15 -8.04 -2.73 6.95
C TRP A 15 -9.00 -3.84 7.36
N GLU A 16 -9.84 -3.61 8.38
CA GLU A 16 -10.87 -4.54 8.84
C GLU A 16 -11.87 -4.84 7.73
N HIS A 17 -12.30 -3.80 7.02
CA HIS A 17 -13.21 -3.97 5.89
C HIS A 17 -12.55 -4.80 4.78
N PHE A 18 -11.31 -4.47 4.42
CA PHE A 18 -10.55 -5.24 3.43
C PHE A 18 -10.41 -6.72 3.83
N VAL A 19 -10.04 -7.00 5.09
CA VAL A 19 -9.96 -8.37 5.63
C VAL A 19 -11.31 -9.09 5.53
N SER A 20 -12.42 -8.42 5.85
CA SER A 20 -13.76 -9.03 5.75
C SER A 20 -14.14 -9.43 4.32
N GLN A 21 -13.68 -8.66 3.33
CA GLN A 21 -13.93 -8.92 1.91
C GLN A 21 -13.04 -10.03 1.34
N LYS A 22 -11.91 -10.33 2.00
CA LYS A 22 -10.87 -11.28 1.59
C LYS A 22 -10.15 -10.95 0.27
N ARG A 23 -10.72 -10.07 -0.55
CA ARG A 23 -10.17 -9.58 -1.81
C ARG A 23 -10.75 -8.22 -2.13
N ALA A 24 -9.94 -7.34 -2.71
CA ALA A 24 -10.35 -6.01 -3.12
C ALA A 24 -9.84 -5.70 -4.52
N VAL A 25 -10.67 -5.01 -5.30
CA VAL A 25 -10.22 -4.28 -6.49
C VAL A 25 -9.65 -2.96 -6.00
N TRP A 26 -8.38 -2.67 -6.29
CA TRP A 26 -7.75 -1.44 -5.84
C TRP A 26 -8.05 -0.28 -6.81
N ASP A 27 -9.29 0.20 -6.76
CA ASP A 27 -9.83 1.23 -7.62
C ASP A 27 -9.59 2.68 -7.14
N GLY A 28 -10.14 3.65 -7.88
CA GLY A 28 -10.13 5.06 -7.49
C GLY A 28 -8.79 5.79 -7.68
N VAL A 29 -7.75 5.12 -8.20
CA VAL A 29 -6.45 5.75 -8.49
C VAL A 29 -6.57 6.66 -9.70
N ARG A 30 -6.41 7.97 -9.49
CA ARG A 30 -6.49 9.03 -10.53
C ARG A 30 -5.22 9.88 -10.64
N ASN A 31 -4.09 9.36 -10.18
CA ASN A 31 -2.77 9.97 -10.35
C ASN A 31 -1.93 9.13 -11.31
N TYR A 32 -1.34 9.75 -12.34
CA TYR A 32 -0.59 9.04 -13.39
C TYR A 32 0.60 8.23 -12.86
N GLN A 33 1.34 8.75 -11.88
CA GLN A 33 2.46 8.03 -11.30
C GLN A 33 1.98 6.84 -10.44
N ALA A 34 0.94 7.04 -9.64
CA ALA A 34 0.35 5.94 -8.85
C ALA A 34 -0.22 4.85 -9.76
N ARG A 35 -0.85 5.24 -10.88
CA ARG A 35 -1.29 4.31 -11.92
C ARG A 35 -0.12 3.54 -12.52
N ASN A 36 0.98 4.21 -12.87
CA ASN A 36 2.16 3.52 -13.41
C ASN A 36 2.74 2.52 -12.39
N ASN A 37 2.66 2.82 -11.09
CA ASN A 37 3.02 1.87 -10.03
C ASN A 37 2.08 0.65 -10.01
N LEU A 38 0.76 0.84 -10.14
CA LEU A 38 -0.19 -0.28 -10.31
C LEU A 38 0.13 -1.14 -11.54
N MET A 39 0.50 -0.51 -12.67
CA MET A 39 0.88 -1.24 -13.89
C MET A 39 2.16 -2.07 -13.73
N ALA A 40 3.04 -1.66 -12.82
CA ALA A 40 4.31 -2.31 -12.54
C ALA A 40 4.19 -3.47 -11.52
N MET A 41 3.07 -3.56 -10.80
CA MET A 41 2.78 -4.67 -9.88
C MET A 41 2.65 -5.99 -10.62
N ARG A 42 3.25 -7.04 -10.06
CA ARG A 42 3.17 -8.43 -10.53
C ARG A 42 2.48 -9.31 -9.52
N GLU A 43 1.93 -10.42 -9.98
CA GLU A 43 1.31 -11.40 -9.09
C GLU A 43 2.29 -11.85 -7.99
N ASN A 44 1.78 -11.95 -6.76
CA ASN A 44 2.51 -12.20 -5.51
C ASN A 44 3.38 -11.06 -4.97
N ASP A 45 3.49 -9.91 -5.65
CA ASP A 45 4.13 -8.73 -5.06
C ASP A 45 3.47 -8.37 -3.73
N LEU A 46 4.28 -7.98 -2.74
CA LEU A 46 3.83 -7.67 -1.40
C LEU A 46 3.48 -6.19 -1.27
N VAL A 47 2.39 -5.93 -0.55
CA VAL A 47 1.79 -4.61 -0.45
C VAL A 47 1.51 -4.28 1.01
N LEU A 48 2.20 -3.28 1.55
CA LEU A 48 1.90 -2.73 2.86
C LEU A 48 0.68 -1.81 2.78
N PHE A 49 -0.31 -2.04 3.64
CA PHE A 49 -1.54 -1.26 3.72
C PHE A 49 -1.37 -0.12 4.72
N TYR A 50 -1.42 1.11 4.24
CA TYR A 50 -1.20 2.32 5.04
C TYR A 50 -2.51 3.09 5.24
N HIS A 51 -2.89 3.31 6.49
CA HIS A 51 -3.96 4.24 6.85
C HIS A 51 -3.46 5.68 6.74
N SER A 52 -4.16 6.49 5.96
CA SER A 52 -3.84 7.89 5.68
C SER A 52 -4.89 8.83 6.28
N ASN A 53 -4.51 10.10 6.44
CA ASN A 53 -5.24 11.16 7.17
C ASN A 53 -5.43 10.89 8.67
N GLU A 54 -6.05 9.76 9.02
CA GLU A 54 -6.27 9.25 10.37
C GLU A 54 -5.35 8.04 10.63
N GLY A 55 -4.84 7.90 11.86
CA GLY A 55 -3.81 6.91 12.22
C GLY A 55 -2.42 7.24 11.66
N LYS A 56 -2.31 7.40 10.33
CA LYS A 56 -1.05 7.64 9.60
C LYS A 56 -0.03 6.54 9.90
N GLU A 57 -0.38 5.31 9.59
CA GLU A 57 0.37 4.12 10.01
C GLU A 57 0.21 2.97 9.01
N VAL A 58 1.22 2.10 8.94
CA VAL A 58 1.12 0.81 8.24
C VAL A 58 0.49 -0.21 9.18
N VAL A 59 -0.60 -0.84 8.76
CA VAL A 59 -1.44 -1.69 9.64
C VAL A 59 -1.49 -3.17 9.23
N GLY A 60 -1.11 -3.48 7.99
CA GLY A 60 -1.27 -4.82 7.44
C GLY A 60 -0.42 -5.07 6.21
N LEU A 61 -0.28 -6.35 5.90
CA LEU A 61 0.39 -6.87 4.72
C LEU A 61 -0.64 -7.54 3.82
N ALA A 62 -0.60 -7.19 2.55
CA ALA A 62 -1.40 -7.76 1.48
C ALA A 62 -0.49 -8.25 0.34
N LYS A 63 -1.09 -8.91 -0.64
CA LYS A 63 -0.41 -9.35 -1.87
C LYS A 63 -1.24 -9.06 -3.10
N VAL A 64 -0.58 -8.87 -4.24
CA VAL A 64 -1.22 -8.77 -5.55
C VAL A 64 -1.65 -10.17 -6.01
N VAL A 65 -2.91 -10.33 -6.37
CA VAL A 65 -3.47 -11.60 -6.89
C VAL A 65 -4.03 -11.49 -8.30
N ARG A 66 -4.03 -10.28 -8.86
CA ARG A 66 -4.29 -10.03 -10.27
C ARG A 66 -3.53 -8.79 -10.70
N GLU A 67 -2.74 -8.93 -11.77
CA GLU A 67 -2.05 -7.80 -12.40
C GLU A 67 -3.04 -6.81 -13.00
N HIS A 68 -2.52 -5.68 -13.49
CA HIS A 68 -3.34 -4.56 -13.89
C HIS A 68 -4.35 -4.87 -15.00
N TYR A 69 -5.55 -4.32 -14.87
CA TYR A 69 -6.59 -4.31 -15.89
C TYR A 69 -7.35 -2.98 -15.85
N PRO A 70 -8.12 -2.60 -16.90
CA PRO A 70 -8.86 -1.34 -16.93
C PRO A 70 -9.76 -1.17 -15.70
N ASP A 71 -9.77 0.04 -15.13
CA ASP A 71 -10.58 0.35 -13.95
C ASP A 71 -12.08 0.29 -14.29
N PRO A 72 -12.85 -0.64 -13.69
CA PRO A 72 -14.27 -0.81 -14.02
C PRO A 72 -15.16 0.36 -13.53
N THR A 73 -14.61 1.28 -12.72
CA THR A 73 -15.34 2.45 -12.21
C THR A 73 -15.35 3.63 -13.19
N THR A 74 -14.73 3.51 -14.37
CA THR A 74 -14.66 4.58 -15.37
C THR A 74 -14.55 4.03 -16.79
N ASP A 75 -15.14 4.75 -17.76
CA ASP A 75 -14.98 4.44 -19.19
C ASP A 75 -13.62 4.90 -19.77
N ASP A 76 -12.83 5.65 -18.98
CA ASP A 76 -11.51 6.11 -19.38
C ASP A 76 -10.46 5.01 -19.20
N THR A 77 -10.14 4.33 -20.31
CA THR A 77 -9.21 3.19 -20.36
C THR A 77 -7.77 3.52 -19.95
N ARG A 78 -7.46 4.79 -19.69
CA ARG A 78 -6.14 5.18 -19.15
C ARG A 78 -5.97 4.79 -17.70
N TRP A 79 -7.03 4.49 -16.95
CA TRP A 79 -6.97 4.10 -15.55
C TRP A 79 -7.03 2.58 -15.41
N VAL A 80 -6.24 2.07 -14.47
CA VAL A 80 -6.13 0.64 -14.20
C VAL A 80 -6.28 0.37 -12.72
N VAL A 81 -6.60 -0.88 -12.42
CA VAL A 81 -6.70 -1.44 -11.07
C VAL A 81 -5.93 -2.75 -11.01
N VAL A 82 -5.62 -3.19 -9.81
CA VAL A 82 -5.11 -4.55 -9.50
C VAL A 82 -6.05 -5.18 -8.49
N ASP A 83 -5.99 -6.50 -8.34
CA ASP A 83 -6.68 -7.14 -7.21
C ASP A 83 -5.68 -7.47 -6.10
N LEU A 84 -6.05 -7.15 -4.86
CA LEU A 84 -5.27 -7.41 -3.66
C LEU A 84 -5.99 -8.39 -2.75
N GLU A 85 -5.24 -9.23 -2.05
CA GLU A 85 -5.74 -10.06 -0.94
C GLU A 85 -4.96 -9.75 0.34
N PRO A 86 -5.62 -9.69 1.51
CA PRO A 86 -4.96 -9.52 2.79
C PRO A 86 -4.17 -10.79 3.12
N VAL A 87 -2.94 -10.62 3.59
CA VAL A 87 -2.06 -11.72 4.03
C VAL A 87 -2.08 -11.80 5.55
N GLU A 88 -1.72 -10.71 6.24
CA GLU A 88 -1.73 -10.66 7.70
C GLU A 88 -1.89 -9.24 8.23
N ARG A 89 -2.44 -9.12 9.45
CA ARG A 89 -2.39 -7.88 10.22
C ARG A 89 -1.02 -7.79 10.88
N LEU A 90 -0.38 -6.62 10.79
CA LEU A 90 0.86 -6.38 11.52
C LEU A 90 0.60 -6.39 13.02
N PRO A 91 1.43 -7.07 13.84
CA PRO A 91 1.19 -7.18 15.28
C PRO A 91 1.24 -5.83 15.99
N LYS A 92 2.09 -4.91 15.52
CA LYS A 92 2.08 -3.49 15.90
C LYS A 92 1.99 -2.62 14.64
N PRO A 93 1.04 -1.68 14.56
CA PRO A 93 1.04 -0.67 13.51
C PRO A 93 2.32 0.17 13.53
N VAL A 94 2.86 0.48 12.35
CA VAL A 94 4.08 1.29 12.22
C VAL A 94 3.71 2.70 11.80
N GLY A 95 3.77 3.63 12.75
CA GLY A 95 3.34 5.01 12.56
C GLY A 95 4.29 5.83 11.69
N LEU A 96 3.76 6.81 10.96
CA LEU A 96 4.54 7.73 10.13
C LEU A 96 5.60 8.49 10.93
N ALA A 97 5.34 8.80 12.21
CA ALA A 97 6.32 9.44 13.08
C ALA A 97 7.54 8.52 13.32
N GLN A 98 7.31 7.22 13.53
CA GLN A 98 8.37 6.21 13.68
C GLN A 98 9.16 6.07 12.37
N LEU A 99 8.47 5.98 11.23
CA LEU A 99 9.10 5.91 9.91
C LEU A 99 9.99 7.13 9.62
N LYS A 100 9.56 8.33 10.06
CA LYS A 100 10.33 9.57 9.91
C LYS A 100 11.52 9.69 10.86
N ALA A 101 11.44 9.05 12.03
CA ALA A 101 12.51 9.06 13.01
C ALA A 101 13.65 8.10 12.64
N ASP A 102 13.35 7.09 11.82
CA ASP A 102 14.36 6.15 11.32
C ASP A 102 15.14 6.75 10.13
N GLU A 103 16.42 7.06 10.35
CA GLU A 103 17.28 7.64 9.32
C GLU A 103 17.43 6.74 8.08
N ARG A 104 17.26 5.42 8.23
CA ARG A 104 17.33 4.44 7.13
C ARG A 104 16.15 4.57 6.17
N LEU A 105 15.03 5.10 6.65
CA LEU A 105 13.77 5.27 5.90
C LEU A 105 13.55 6.71 5.42
N ARG A 106 14.42 7.66 5.76
CA ARG A 106 14.24 9.10 5.47
C ARG A 106 13.96 9.41 4.00
N ASP A 107 14.52 8.61 3.10
CA ASP A 107 14.45 8.80 1.65
C ASP A 107 13.32 8.00 0.98
N MET A 108 12.48 7.30 1.76
CA MET A 108 11.40 6.50 1.21
C MET A 108 10.33 7.34 0.51
N ALA A 109 9.71 6.77 -0.52
CA ALA A 109 8.70 7.45 -1.33
C ALA A 109 7.51 7.96 -0.47
N LEU A 110 7.12 7.23 0.58
CA LEU A 110 6.04 7.62 1.50
C LEU A 110 6.27 8.99 2.15
N ILE A 111 7.51 9.27 2.56
CA ILE A 111 7.91 10.51 3.22
C ILE A 111 8.08 11.63 2.18
N ARG A 112 8.75 11.34 1.06
CA ARG A 112 9.08 12.34 0.04
C ARG A 112 7.89 12.74 -0.83
N GLN A 113 6.90 11.85 -1.01
CA GLN A 113 5.76 12.02 -1.92
C GLN A 113 4.44 11.78 -1.18
N SER A 114 4.15 12.64 -0.21
CA SER A 114 2.99 12.49 0.70
C SER A 114 1.64 12.37 0.00
N ARG A 115 1.46 13.01 -1.17
CA ARG A 115 0.22 12.99 -1.97
C ARG A 115 0.05 11.76 -2.87
N LEU A 116 1.09 10.97 -3.08
CA LEU A 116 1.02 9.77 -3.93
C LEU A 116 0.34 8.63 -3.16
N SER A 117 -0.63 7.93 -3.75
CA SER A 117 -1.45 6.90 -3.07
C SER A 117 -0.93 5.47 -3.24
N VAL A 118 -0.16 5.20 -4.30
CA VAL A 118 0.49 3.92 -4.56
C VAL A 118 1.96 4.19 -4.75
N LEU A 119 2.83 3.59 -3.94
CA LEU A 119 4.25 3.93 -3.88
C LEU A 119 5.10 2.66 -3.93
N PRO A 120 6.25 2.68 -4.64
CA PRO A 120 7.21 1.60 -4.55
C PRO A 120 7.97 1.66 -3.23
N LEU A 121 8.43 0.49 -2.78
CA LEU A 121 9.40 0.33 -1.71
C LEU A 121 10.63 -0.41 -2.23
N ARG A 122 11.81 -0.01 -1.75
CA ARG A 122 12.99 -0.86 -1.84
C ARG A 122 12.81 -2.06 -0.90
N HIS A 123 13.50 -3.16 -1.20
CA HIS A 123 13.46 -4.36 -0.36
C HIS A 123 13.87 -4.06 1.08
N GLU A 124 14.94 -3.27 1.27
CA GLU A 124 15.43 -2.92 2.60
C GLU A 124 14.41 -2.06 3.36
N GLU A 125 13.67 -1.18 2.67
CA GLU A 125 12.62 -0.38 3.31
C GLU A 125 11.46 -1.26 3.77
N PHE A 126 11.07 -2.26 2.97
CA PHE A 126 10.03 -3.20 3.34
C PHE A 126 10.42 -4.02 4.58
N ASP A 127 11.62 -4.61 4.56
CA ASP A 127 12.13 -5.43 5.67
C ASP A 127 12.23 -4.63 6.97
N LEU A 128 12.67 -3.37 6.89
CA LEU A 128 12.72 -2.48 8.05
C LEU A 128 11.33 -2.19 8.62
N ILE A 129 10.34 -1.88 7.76
CA ILE A 129 8.98 -1.59 8.23
C ILE A 129 8.36 -2.83 8.88
N VAL A 130 8.52 -4.01 8.26
CA VAL A 130 8.03 -5.27 8.84
C VAL A 130 8.77 -5.57 10.14
N GLY A 131 10.09 -5.38 10.20
CA GLY A 131 10.88 -5.53 11.42
C GLY A 131 10.35 -4.68 12.57
N LEU A 132 10.14 -3.38 12.33
CA LEU A 132 9.59 -2.44 13.33
C LEU A 132 8.22 -2.88 13.87
N ALA A 133 7.41 -3.54 13.04
CA ALA A 133 6.10 -4.06 13.47
C ALA A 133 6.22 -5.26 14.43
N HIS A 134 7.30 -6.05 14.31
CA HIS A 134 7.52 -7.29 15.07
C HIS A 134 8.51 -7.14 16.24
N GLU A 135 9.13 -5.98 16.41
CA GLU A 135 9.98 -5.68 17.58
C GLU A 135 9.16 -5.68 18.89
N HIS A 136 9.73 -6.22 19.97
CA HIS A 136 9.08 -6.38 21.28
C HIS A 136 9.11 -5.12 22.13
#